data_AF-A0A8J2Q310-F1
#
_entry.id   AF-A0A8J2Q310-F1
#
_cell.length_a   1.000
_cell.length_b   1.000
_cell.length_c   1.000
_cell.angle_alpha   90.00
_cell.angle_beta   90.00
_cell.angle_gamma   90.00
#
_symmetry.space_group_name_H-M   'P 1'
#
loop_
_entity.id
_entity.type
_entity.pdbx_description
1 polymer ?
#
loop_
_entity_poly.entity_id
_entity_poly.type
_entity_poly.pdbx_seq_one_letter_code
_entity_poly.pdbx_strand_id
1 'polypeptide(L)'
;MLELKVSRCCKLSNERQLPAVLFIGKSRNNNEYIVAVIINDTLCSSYTSTYDQKSWEALREESEFSTDEEFIAELADQNNSLNMERSECVQVKWIRPDQGGLTFEFCTLTLNLDTTWIYDIVDALLKERNIHYDNAIRGETIIASMERRLELLGKKVEEMDDYRRNLSNTLISKFVAIQNEKRNS
;
A
#
# COMPACT_ATOMS: atom_id res chain seq x y z
N MET A 1 20.38 -1.82 -0.71
CA MET A 1 19.16 -1.32 -0.05
C MET A 1 18.00 -2.22 -0.44
N LEU A 2 17.30 -2.80 0.53
CA LEU A 2 16.18 -3.71 0.32
C LEU A 2 14.86 -2.94 0.20
N GLU A 3 14.08 -3.22 -0.82
CA GLU A 3 12.72 -2.70 -0.99
C GLU A 3 11.73 -3.85 -0.78
N LEU A 4 10.94 -3.79 0.30
CA LEU A 4 9.94 -4.81 0.60
C LEU A 4 8.80 -4.78 -0.41
N LYS A 5 8.42 -5.97 -0.88
CA LYS A 5 7.37 -6.19 -1.87
C LYS A 5 6.21 -7.00 -1.30
N VAL A 6 6.52 -7.99 -0.47
CA VAL A 6 5.52 -8.84 0.20
C VAL A 6 5.84 -8.93 1.68
N SER A 7 4.81 -8.82 2.52
CA SER A 7 4.88 -9.17 3.94
C SER A 7 3.66 -10.00 4.30
N ARG A 8 3.87 -11.16 4.91
CA ARG A 8 2.81 -12.11 5.26
C ARG A 8 3.06 -12.73 6.61
N CYS A 9 2.02 -12.79 7.43
CA CYS A 9 2.03 -13.65 8.61
C CYS A 9 1.60 -15.06 8.20
N CYS A 10 2.27 -16.06 8.75
CA CYS A 10 1.91 -17.47 8.60
C CYS A 10 2.14 -18.24 9.90
N LYS A 11 1.77 -19.52 9.88
CA LYS A 11 2.03 -20.45 10.97
C LYS A 11 2.71 -21.68 10.42
N LEU A 12 3.58 -22.29 11.23
CA LEU A 12 4.11 -23.62 10.92
C LEU A 12 3.00 -24.65 10.90
N SER A 13 3.06 -25.55 9.93
CA SER A 13 2.20 -26.74 9.84
C SER A 13 2.72 -27.87 10.71
N ASN A 14 2.99 -27.55 11.97
CA ASN A 14 3.27 -28.52 13.02
C ASN A 14 2.25 -28.38 14.16
N GLU A 15 2.26 -29.33 15.09
CA GLU A 15 1.31 -29.35 16.22
C GLU A 15 1.31 -28.06 17.05
N ARG A 16 2.44 -27.33 17.07
CA ARG A 16 2.59 -26.09 17.83
C ARG A 16 2.05 -24.85 17.12
N GLN A 17 1.83 -24.93 15.81
CA GLN A 17 1.37 -23.80 14.97
C GLN A 17 2.11 -22.48 15.25
N LEU A 18 3.44 -22.54 15.38
CA LEU A 18 4.24 -21.38 15.75
C LEU A 18 4.06 -20.25 14.73
N PRO A 19 3.85 -19.00 15.19
CA PRO A 19 3.68 -17.88 14.28
C PRO A 19 5.02 -17.54 13.62
N ALA A 20 4.94 -17.07 12.38
CA ALA A 20 6.07 -16.62 11.61
C ALA A 20 5.68 -15.46 10.71
N VAL A 21 6.69 -14.70 10.30
CA VAL A 21 6.54 -13.60 9.37
C VAL A 21 7.47 -13.84 8.19
N LEU A 22 6.89 -13.80 7.00
CA LEU A 22 7.56 -13.87 5.71
C LEU A 22 7.70 -12.46 5.13
N PHE A 23 8.86 -12.20 4.57
CA PHE A 23 9.17 -11.03 3.76
C PHE A 23 9.73 -11.44 2.41
N ILE A 24 9.32 -10.75 1.36
CA ILE A 24 9.98 -10.78 0.05
C ILE A 24 10.36 -9.33 -0.27
N GLY A 25 11.64 -9.10 -0.57
CA GLY A 25 12.13 -7.80 -0.96
C GLY A 25 13.06 -7.88 -2.16
N LYS A 26 13.18 -6.76 -2.88
CA LYS A 26 14.10 -6.61 -4.01
C LYS A 26 15.28 -5.75 -3.60
N SER A 27 16.49 -6.29 -3.75
CA SER A 27 17.73 -5.55 -3.52
C SER A 27 17.95 -4.55 -4.66
N ARG A 28 17.97 -3.26 -4.35
CA ARG A 28 18.27 -2.20 -5.33
C ARG A 28 19.70 -2.21 -5.83
N ASN A 29 20.62 -2.85 -5.09
CA ASN A 29 22.03 -2.84 -5.45
C ASN A 29 22.34 -3.88 -6.53
N ASN A 30 21.73 -5.05 -6.42
CA ASN A 30 22.08 -6.23 -7.21
C ASN A 30 20.91 -6.73 -8.07
N ASN A 31 19.73 -6.12 -7.94
CA ASN A 31 18.50 -6.55 -8.60
C ASN A 31 18.06 -7.99 -8.24
N GLU A 32 18.52 -8.51 -7.10
CA GLU A 32 18.17 -9.83 -6.56
C GLU A 32 16.91 -9.74 -5.69
N TYR A 33 16.12 -10.80 -5.71
CA TYR A 33 15.02 -11.00 -4.77
C TYR A 33 15.50 -11.78 -3.56
N ILE A 34 15.21 -11.27 -2.38
CA ILE A 34 15.52 -11.89 -1.10
C ILE A 34 14.20 -12.27 -0.44
N VAL A 35 14.08 -13.54 -0.11
CA VAL A 35 12.95 -14.11 0.60
C VAL A 35 13.45 -14.48 1.99
N ALA A 36 12.76 -14.01 3.02
CA ALA A 36 13.15 -14.27 4.40
C ALA A 36 11.93 -14.63 5.25
N VAL A 37 12.10 -15.65 6.08
CA VAL A 37 11.13 -16.03 7.12
C VAL A 37 11.78 -15.86 8.47
N ILE A 38 11.02 -15.31 9.42
CA ILE A 38 11.38 -15.28 10.83
C ILE A 38 10.33 -16.10 11.59
N ILE A 39 10.77 -17.17 12.23
CA ILE A 39 9.91 -18.05 13.03
C ILE A 39 10.01 -17.63 14.48
N ASN A 40 8.86 -17.45 15.15
CA ASN A 40 8.82 -17.21 16.59
C ASN A 40 9.01 -18.51 17.37
N ASP A 41 10.22 -19.07 17.30
CA ASP A 41 10.67 -20.16 18.15
C ASP A 41 11.63 -19.66 19.23
N THR A 42 12.11 -20.57 20.10
CA THR A 42 13.02 -20.23 21.20
C THR A 42 14.33 -19.57 20.77
N LEU A 43 14.71 -19.70 19.50
CA LEU A 43 15.95 -19.14 18.94
C LEU A 43 15.67 -17.98 17.98
N CYS A 44 14.40 -17.60 17.79
CA CYS A 44 13.96 -16.68 16.74
C CYS A 44 14.63 -16.96 15.40
N SER A 45 14.60 -18.22 14.98
CA SER A 45 15.32 -18.70 13.79
C SER A 45 14.87 -17.94 12.54
N SER A 46 15.84 -17.46 11.76
CA SER A 46 15.59 -16.85 10.45
C SER A 46 16.13 -17.72 9.33
N TYR A 47 15.35 -17.80 8.26
CA TYR A 47 15.66 -18.57 7.07
C TYR A 47 15.57 -17.65 5.86
N THR A 48 16.51 -17.74 4.94
CA THR A 48 16.55 -16.91 3.74
C THR A 48 16.80 -17.74 2.48
N SER A 49 16.39 -17.17 1.36
CA SER A 49 16.81 -17.59 0.03
C SER A 49 16.97 -16.35 -0.85
N THR A 50 17.95 -16.38 -1.74
CA THR A 50 18.24 -15.29 -2.68
C THR A 50 18.05 -15.82 -4.09
N TYR A 51 17.34 -15.04 -4.89
CA TYR A 51 17.05 -15.35 -6.29
C TYR A 51 17.62 -14.21 -7.14
N ASP A 52 18.50 -14.54 -8.07
CA ASP A 52 18.83 -13.60 -9.12
C ASP A 52 17.60 -13.37 -10.03
N GLN A 53 17.68 -12.37 -10.91
CA GLN A 53 16.55 -12.03 -11.78
C GLN A 53 16.11 -13.22 -12.64
N LYS A 54 17.04 -14.07 -13.08
CA LYS A 54 16.74 -15.20 -13.97
C LYS A 54 16.05 -16.34 -13.21
N SER A 55 16.52 -16.67 -12.01
CA SER A 55 15.88 -17.66 -11.13
C SER A 55 14.51 -17.19 -10.68
N TRP A 56 14.33 -15.88 -10.43
CA TRP A 56 13.02 -15.31 -10.11
C TRP A 56 12.06 -15.40 -11.30
N GLU A 57 12.52 -15.08 -12.51
CA GLU A 57 11.72 -15.23 -13.73
C GLU A 57 11.32 -16.68 -14.00
N ALA A 58 12.23 -17.62 -13.82
CA ALA A 58 11.92 -19.05 -13.95
C ALA A 58 10.84 -19.49 -12.97
N LEU A 59 10.96 -19.09 -11.69
CA LEU A 59 9.95 -19.37 -10.67
C LEU A 59 8.58 -18.75 -11.05
N ARG A 60 8.57 -17.50 -11.50
CA ARG A 60 7.36 -16.81 -11.95
C ARG A 60 6.68 -17.55 -13.11
N GLU A 61 7.46 -18.01 -14.08
CA GLU A 61 6.97 -18.73 -15.27
C GLU A 61 6.45 -20.13 -14.92
N GLU A 62 7.13 -20.85 -14.03
CA GLU A 62 6.64 -22.13 -13.47
C GLU A 62 5.31 -21.95 -12.72
N SER A 63 5.11 -20.79 -12.10
CA SER A 63 3.86 -20.39 -11.44
C SER A 63 2.80 -19.82 -12.41
N GLU A 64 3.04 -19.84 -13.72
CA GLU A 64 2.12 -19.38 -14.77
C GLU A 64 1.78 -17.88 -14.75
N PHE A 65 2.71 -17.02 -14.31
CA PHE A 65 2.53 -15.57 -14.33
C PHE A 65 3.34 -14.86 -15.41
N SER A 66 2.81 -13.76 -15.94
CA SER A 66 3.39 -13.03 -17.06
C SER A 66 4.38 -11.95 -16.63
N THR A 67 4.16 -11.36 -15.45
CA THR A 67 4.93 -10.21 -14.95
C THR A 67 5.28 -10.36 -13.48
N ASP A 68 6.36 -9.69 -13.04
CA ASP A 68 6.76 -9.66 -11.63
C ASP A 68 5.66 -9.02 -10.77
N GLU A 69 4.98 -8.00 -11.28
CA GLU A 69 3.91 -7.29 -10.59
C GLU A 69 2.69 -8.19 -10.31
N GLU A 70 2.23 -8.95 -11.30
CA GLU A 70 1.14 -9.93 -11.15
C GLU A 70 1.52 -11.00 -10.12
N PHE A 71 2.73 -11.53 -10.23
CA PHE A 71 3.19 -12.58 -9.33
C PHE A 71 3.33 -12.08 -7.88
N ILE A 72 3.93 -10.90 -7.68
CA ILE A 72 4.06 -10.28 -6.36
C ILE A 72 2.69 -9.98 -5.75
N ALA A 73 1.74 -9.49 -6.55
CA ALA A 73 0.38 -9.22 -6.07
C ALA A 73 -0.29 -10.50 -5.55
N GLU A 74 -0.12 -11.62 -6.25
CA GLU A 74 -0.66 -12.92 -5.86
C GLU A 74 0.03 -13.52 -4.63
N LEU A 75 1.35 -13.35 -4.51
CA LEU A 75 2.07 -13.74 -3.29
C LEU A 75 1.63 -12.91 -2.07
N ALA A 76 1.19 -11.66 -2.29
CA ALA A 76 0.70 -10.76 -1.25
C ALA A 76 -0.79 -10.97 -0.90
N ASP A 77 -1.62 -11.49 -1.82
CA ASP A 77 -3.07 -11.59 -1.64
C ASP A 77 -3.48 -12.45 -0.45
N GLN A 78 -4.10 -11.82 0.55
CA GLN A 78 -4.53 -12.44 1.82
C GLN A 78 -5.54 -13.57 1.64
N ASN A 79 -6.21 -13.66 0.48
CA ASN A 79 -7.10 -14.79 0.16
C ASN A 79 -6.34 -16.08 -0.12
N ASN A 80 -5.08 -15.98 -0.56
CA ASN A 80 -4.20 -17.13 -0.77
C ASN A 80 -3.71 -17.63 0.60
N SER A 81 -3.74 -18.95 0.80
CA SER A 81 -3.22 -19.58 2.01
C SER A 81 -1.72 -19.77 1.92
N LEU A 82 -1.01 -19.58 3.04
CA LEU A 82 0.43 -19.75 3.13
C LEU A 82 0.73 -20.90 4.09
N ASN A 83 1.19 -22.02 3.55
CA ASN A 83 1.60 -23.18 4.32
C ASN A 83 3.13 -23.15 4.51
N MET A 84 3.59 -23.49 5.71
CA MET A 84 5.01 -23.51 6.03
C MET A 84 5.42 -24.78 6.77
N GLU A 85 6.38 -25.49 6.19
CA GLU A 85 6.92 -26.75 6.70
C GLU A 85 8.40 -26.57 7.04
N ARG A 86 8.83 -27.14 8.16
CA ARG A 86 10.23 -27.06 8.62
C ARG A 86 10.80 -28.44 8.83
N SER A 87 11.94 -28.67 8.19
CA SER A 87 12.82 -29.82 8.40
C SER A 87 14.26 -29.29 8.62
N GLU A 88 15.21 -29.66 7.76
CA GLU A 88 16.55 -29.09 7.69
C GLU A 88 16.52 -27.66 7.10
N CYS A 89 15.61 -27.44 6.16
CA CYS A 89 15.27 -26.14 5.58
C CYS A 89 13.81 -25.78 5.91
N VAL A 90 13.39 -24.57 5.54
CA VAL A 90 12.00 -24.15 5.60
C VAL A 90 11.43 -24.12 4.18
N GLN A 91 10.32 -24.81 3.98
CA GLN A 91 9.54 -24.72 2.76
C GLN A 91 8.30 -23.85 3.00
N VAL A 92 8.08 -22.90 2.09
CA VAL A 92 6.92 -22.01 2.10
C VAL A 92 6.14 -22.24 0.82
N LYS A 93 4.86 -22.57 0.96
CA LYS A 93 3.98 -22.99 -0.14
C LYS A 93 2.76 -22.08 -0.19
N TRP A 94 2.52 -21.47 -1.34
CA TRP A 94 1.31 -20.67 -1.59
C TRP A 94 0.25 -21.53 -2.23
N ILE A 95 -0.95 -21.47 -1.65
CA ILE A 95 -2.10 -22.25 -2.02
C ILE A 95 -3.24 -21.30 -2.38
N ARG A 96 -3.71 -21.35 -3.63
CA ARG A 96 -4.85 -20.57 -4.10
C ARG A 96 -6.12 -21.42 -4.07
N PRO A 97 -7.24 -20.91 -3.52
CA PRO A 97 -8.55 -21.52 -3.71
C PRO A 97 -9.11 -21.20 -5.10
N ASP A 98 -9.70 -22.19 -5.76
CA ASP A 98 -10.46 -21.97 -6.98
C ASP A 98 -11.93 -21.57 -6.68
N GLN A 99 -12.70 -21.26 -7.73
CA GLN A 99 -14.10 -20.87 -7.59
C GLN A 99 -15.01 -22.03 -7.11
N GLY A 100 -14.54 -23.27 -7.20
CA GLY A 100 -15.24 -24.49 -6.76
C GLY A 100 -14.89 -24.93 -5.34
N GLY A 101 -13.97 -24.24 -4.65
CA GLY A 101 -13.48 -24.60 -3.32
C GLY A 101 -12.36 -25.64 -3.30
N LEU A 102 -11.83 -26.06 -4.46
CA LEU A 102 -10.58 -26.81 -4.54
C LEU A 102 -9.40 -25.86 -4.30
N THR A 103 -8.29 -26.42 -3.84
CA THR A 103 -7.07 -25.65 -3.57
C THR A 103 -5.93 -26.19 -4.40
N PHE A 104 -5.13 -25.31 -5.00
CA PHE A 104 -3.92 -25.70 -5.72
C PHE A 104 -2.70 -24.93 -5.22
N GLU A 105 -1.57 -25.61 -5.16
CA GLU A 105 -0.27 -24.99 -4.89
C GLU A 105 0.25 -24.37 -6.18
N PHE A 106 0.62 -23.09 -6.15
CA PHE A 106 1.15 -22.39 -7.33
C PHE A 106 2.59 -21.92 -7.17
N CYS A 107 3.11 -21.81 -5.94
CA CYS A 107 4.47 -21.40 -5.69
C CYS A 107 5.02 -22.08 -4.45
N THR A 108 6.25 -22.58 -4.55
CA THR A 108 6.98 -23.19 -3.44
C THR A 108 8.40 -22.67 -3.38
N LEU A 109 8.78 -22.17 -2.21
CA LEU A 109 10.11 -21.63 -1.94
C LEU A 109 10.79 -22.48 -0.87
N THR A 110 12.08 -22.72 -1.04
CA THR A 110 12.91 -23.40 -0.04
C THR A 110 13.95 -22.42 0.49
N LEU A 111 13.99 -22.26 1.82
CA LEU A 111 14.83 -21.30 2.51
C LEU A 111 15.77 -22.01 3.49
N ASN A 112 17.02 -21.55 3.55
CA ASN A 112 18.06 -22.11 4.38
C ASN A 112 18.30 -21.23 5.61
N LEU A 113 18.80 -21.81 6.70
CA LEU A 113 19.07 -21.07 7.92
C LEU A 113 20.12 -19.97 7.64
N ASP A 114 19.72 -18.72 7.85
CA ASP A 114 20.58 -17.55 7.66
C ASP A 114 19.96 -16.36 8.40
N THR A 115 20.76 -15.73 9.25
CA THR A 115 20.34 -14.61 10.11
C THR A 115 20.89 -13.26 9.66
N THR A 116 21.66 -13.22 8.57
CA THR A 116 22.37 -12.01 8.15
C THR A 116 21.42 -10.88 7.70
N TRP A 117 20.28 -11.23 7.11
CA TRP A 117 19.33 -10.29 6.51
C TRP A 117 18.35 -9.62 7.48
N ILE A 118 18.32 -10.03 8.76
CA ILE A 118 17.35 -9.49 9.74
C ILE A 118 17.49 -7.97 9.85
N TYR A 119 18.71 -7.45 9.90
CA TYR A 119 18.94 -6.01 10.02
C TYR A 119 18.52 -5.25 8.76
N ASP A 120 18.68 -5.82 7.57
CA ASP A 120 18.21 -5.22 6.32
C ASP A 120 16.69 -5.15 6.26
N ILE A 121 16.00 -6.18 6.74
CA ILE A 121 14.53 -6.18 6.85
C ILE A 121 14.06 -5.10 7.83
N VAL A 122 14.69 -5.01 9.01
CA VAL A 122 14.35 -4.00 10.02
C VAL A 122 14.59 -2.58 9.48
N ASP A 123 15.73 -2.33 8.82
CA ASP A 123 16.02 -1.04 8.18
C ASP A 123 14.98 -0.71 7.10
N ALA A 124 14.60 -1.68 6.27
CA ALA A 124 13.57 -1.50 5.24
C ALA A 124 12.20 -1.14 5.86
N LEU A 125 11.77 -1.85 6.92
CA LEU A 125 10.53 -1.55 7.64
C LEU A 125 10.54 -0.16 8.28
N LEU A 126 11.67 0.24 8.89
CA LEU A 126 11.80 1.57 9.50
C LEU A 126 11.73 2.68 8.45
N LYS A 127 12.35 2.48 7.28
CA LYS A 127 12.27 3.42 6.16
C LYS A 127 10.87 3.53 5.59
N GLU A 128 10.20 2.40 5.37
CA GLU A 128 8.81 2.37 4.88
C GLU A 128 7.87 3.09 5.85
N ARG A 129 8.01 2.85 7.16
CA ARG A 129 7.27 3.57 8.21
C ARG A 129 7.52 5.07 8.15
N ASN A 130 8.78 5.51 8.04
CA ASN A 130 9.12 6.93 8.00
C ASN A 130 8.53 7.60 6.75
N ILE A 131 8.58 6.94 5.59
CA ILE A 131 7.95 7.43 4.34
C ILE A 131 6.44 7.57 4.53
N HIS A 132 5.77 6.58 5.14
CA HIS A 132 4.34 6.67 5.42
C HIS A 132 4.01 7.83 6.37
N TYR A 133 4.81 8.03 7.41
CA TYR A 133 4.63 9.13 8.35
C TYR A 133 4.82 10.50 7.70
N ASP A 134 5.88 10.67 6.89
CA ASP A 134 6.12 11.89 6.13
C ASP A 134 5.00 12.16 5.11
N ASN A 135 4.47 11.10 4.48
CA ASN A 135 3.31 11.20 3.59
C ASN A 135 2.06 11.67 4.33
N ALA A 136 1.80 11.15 5.53
CA ALA A 136 0.65 11.54 6.34
C ALA A 136 0.72 13.03 6.74
N ILE A 137 1.87 13.50 7.23
CA ILE A 137 2.08 14.91 7.60
C ILE A 137 1.89 15.83 6.40
N ARG A 138 2.44 15.45 5.23
CA ARG A 138 2.25 16.23 4.00
C ARG A 138 0.78 16.24 3.57
N GLY A 139 0.08 15.12 3.70
CA GLY A 139 -1.35 15.01 3.45
C GLY A 139 -2.16 15.99 4.31
N GLU A 140 -1.92 16.01 5.62
CA GLU A 140 -2.57 16.94 6.55
C GLU A 140 -2.29 18.40 6.20
N THR A 141 -1.05 18.73 5.83
CA THR A 141 -0.65 20.08 5.43
C THR A 141 -1.38 20.53 4.16
N ILE A 142 -1.54 19.63 3.18
CA ILE A 142 -2.27 19.90 1.93
C ILE A 142 -3.75 20.12 2.24
N ILE A 143 -4.37 19.27 3.07
CA ILE A 143 -5.78 19.37 3.45
C ILE A 143 -6.04 20.72 4.13
N ALA A 144 -5.25 21.09 5.14
CA ALA A 144 -5.40 22.37 5.83
C ALA A 144 -5.28 23.58 4.89
N SER A 145 -4.37 23.49 3.89
CA SER A 145 -4.25 24.52 2.85
C SER A 145 -5.49 24.60 1.95
N MET A 146 -6.06 23.47 1.57
CA MET A 146 -7.29 23.42 0.78
C MET A 146 -8.51 23.94 1.55
N GLU A 147 -8.65 23.58 2.83
CA GLU A 147 -9.70 24.09 3.71
C GLU A 147 -9.63 25.62 3.83
N ARG A 148 -8.43 26.17 4.06
CA ARG A 148 -8.23 27.62 4.08
C ARG A 148 -8.62 28.30 2.77
N ARG A 149 -8.29 27.69 1.63
CA ARG A 149 -8.67 28.22 0.30
C ARG A 149 -10.18 28.18 0.08
N LEU A 150 -10.86 27.13 0.55
CA LEU A 150 -12.31 27.00 0.48
C LEU A 150 -13.00 28.03 1.38
N GLU A 151 -12.51 28.25 2.59
CA GLU A 151 -13.05 29.28 3.49
C GLU A 151 -12.94 30.68 2.86
N LEU A 152 -11.77 31.03 2.30
CA LEU A 152 -11.57 32.30 1.60
C LEU A 152 -12.48 32.44 0.38
N LEU A 153 -12.69 31.36 -0.37
CA LEU A 153 -13.61 31.36 -1.50
C LEU A 153 -15.06 31.57 -1.04
N GLY A 154 -15.48 30.93 0.05
CA GLY A 154 -16.80 31.11 0.66
C GLY A 154 -17.08 32.57 1.01
N LYS A 155 -16.14 33.22 1.72
CA LYS A 155 -16.24 34.66 2.04
C LYS A 155 -16.41 35.53 0.79
N LYS A 156 -15.64 35.23 -0.26
CA LYS A 156 -15.69 35.98 -1.52
C LYS A 156 -17.02 35.80 -2.27
N VAL A 157 -17.63 34.62 -2.16
CA VAL A 157 -18.96 34.32 -2.72
C VAL A 157 -20.03 35.09 -1.97
N GLU A 158 -19.96 35.15 -0.64
CA GLU A 158 -20.87 35.97 0.19
C GLU A 158 -20.78 37.46 -0.19
N GLU A 159 -19.55 38.00 -0.27
CA GLU A 159 -19.31 39.38 -0.71
C GLU A 159 -19.89 39.67 -2.11
N MET A 160 -19.73 38.75 -3.05
CA MET A 160 -20.31 38.87 -4.39
C MET A 160 -21.84 38.83 -4.38
N ASP A 161 -22.45 37.99 -3.54
CA ASP A 161 -23.91 37.94 -3.45
C ASP A 161 -24.48 39.22 -2.84
N ASP A 162 -23.84 39.76 -1.80
CA ASP A 162 -24.20 41.05 -1.21
C ASP A 162 -24.05 42.19 -2.21
N TYR A 163 -22.95 42.21 -2.97
CA TYR A 163 -22.75 43.19 -4.03
C TYR A 163 -23.84 43.09 -5.11
N ARG A 164 -24.17 41.86 -5.54
CA ARG A 164 -25.24 41.58 -6.51
C ARG A 164 -26.60 42.07 -6.00
N ARG A 165 -26.96 41.79 -4.75
CA ARG A 165 -28.21 42.23 -4.12
C ARG A 165 -28.27 43.75 -4.05
N ASN A 166 -27.21 44.41 -3.60
CA ASN A 166 -27.14 45.86 -3.50
C ASN A 166 -27.26 46.54 -4.87
N LEU A 167 -26.59 45.99 -5.88
CA LEU A 167 -26.70 46.48 -7.25
C LEU A 167 -28.13 46.33 -7.79
N SER A 168 -28.75 45.16 -7.58
CA SER A 168 -30.12 44.89 -8.00
C SER A 168 -31.11 45.87 -7.34
N ASN A 169 -31.02 46.05 -6.02
CA ASN A 169 -31.84 47.01 -5.28
C ASN A 169 -31.66 48.44 -5.80
N THR A 170 -30.41 48.85 -6.05
CA THR A 170 -30.09 50.18 -6.58
C THR A 170 -30.70 50.39 -7.97
N LEU A 171 -30.63 49.38 -8.85
CA LEU A 171 -31.21 49.45 -10.19
C LEU A 171 -32.75 49.52 -10.13
N ILE A 172 -33.37 48.72 -9.27
CA ILE A 172 -34.83 48.78 -9.03
C ILE A 172 -35.24 50.17 -8.55
N SER A 173 -34.55 50.73 -7.54
CA SER A 173 -34.85 52.07 -7.02
C SER A 173 -34.73 53.15 -8.10
N LYS A 174 -33.65 53.12 -8.92
CA LYS A 174 -33.48 54.05 -10.03
C LYS A 174 -34.58 53.89 -11.10
N PHE A 175 -34.95 52.67 -11.43
CA PHE A 175 -36.00 52.40 -12.41
C PHE A 175 -37.36 52.94 -11.95
N VAL A 176 -37.73 52.71 -10.69
CA VAL A 176 -38.97 53.23 -10.09
C VAL A 176 -38.99 54.76 -10.08
N ALA A 177 -37.87 55.42 -9.74
CA ALA A 177 -37.77 56.87 -9.78
C ALA A 177 -38.06 57.44 -11.18
N ILE A 178 -37.45 56.86 -12.23
CA ILE A 178 -37.67 57.26 -13.62
C ILE A 178 -39.13 57.04 -14.05
N GLN A 179 -39.74 55.92 -13.65
CA GLN A 179 -41.16 55.66 -13.96
C GLN A 179 -42.09 56.68 -13.30
N ASN A 180 -41.82 57.05 -12.05
CA ASN A 180 -42.62 58.05 -11.33
C ASN A 180 -42.46 59.45 -11.92
N GLU A 181 -41.26 59.85 -12.33
CA GLU A 181 -41.04 61.12 -13.05
C GLU A 181 -41.82 61.19 -14.36
N LYS A 182 -41.82 60.11 -15.16
CA LYS A 182 -42.59 60.04 -16.41
C LYS A 182 -44.11 60.05 -16.21
N ARG A 183 -44.59 59.63 -15.05
CA ARG A 183 -46.03 59.54 -14.76
C ARG A 183 -46.59 60.85 -14.20
N ASN A 184 -45.74 61.67 -13.59
CA ASN A 184 -46.08 62.96 -13.00
C ASN A 184 -45.72 64.15 -13.89
N SER A 185 -45.22 63.89 -15.11
CA SER A 185 -45.00 64.87 -16.18
C SER A 185 -46.04 64.69 -17.29
#